data_AF-A0AAJ4A7U3-F1
#
_entry.id   AF-A0AAJ4A7U3-F1
#
_cell.length_a   1.000
_cell.length_b   1.000
_cell.length_c   1.000
_cell.angle_alpha   90.00
_cell.angle_beta   90.00
_cell.angle_gamma   90.00
#
_symmetry.space_group_name_H-M   'P 1'
#
loop_
_entity.id
_entity.type
_entity.pdbx_description
1 polymer ?
#
loop_
_entity_poly.entity_id
_entity_poly.type
_entity_poly.pdbx_seq_one_letter_code
_entity_poly.pdbx_strand_id
1 'polypeptide(L)' 'MRKQEEQTQEVKSGEVVTSLKEYTLKEKITYKGESKGPGAKVKLNARQAERLKESGHI' A
#
# COMPACT_ATOMS: atom_id res chain seq x y z
N MET A 1 26.94 -4.40 19.24
CA MET A 1 26.23 -5.23 18.24
C MET A 1 24.95 -4.49 17.84
N ARG A 2 24.92 -3.80 16.70
CA ARG A 2 23.72 -3.10 16.22
C ARG A 2 23.02 -4.02 15.21
N LYS A 3 21.75 -4.34 15.50
CA LYS A 3 20.91 -5.24 14.71
C LYS A 3 20.66 -4.66 13.32
N GLN A 4 20.84 -5.52 12.32
CA GLN A 4 20.36 -5.38 10.97
C GLN A 4 18.83 -5.19 10.97
N GLU A 5 18.37 -4.13 10.33
CA GLU A 5 17.20 -4.18 9.45
C GLU A 5 17.63 -3.45 8.18
N GLU A 6 18.48 -4.14 7.41
CA GLU A 6 18.67 -3.84 5.99
C GLU A 6 17.31 -4.08 5.32
N GLN A 7 16.51 -3.02 5.24
CA GLN A 7 15.49 -2.92 4.19
C GLN A 7 16.25 -2.90 2.87
N THR A 8 16.45 -4.09 2.31
CA THR A 8 16.99 -4.30 0.97
C THR A 8 16.04 -3.64 -0.04
N GLN A 9 16.19 -2.33 -0.24
CA GLN A 9 15.66 -1.65 -1.41
C GLN A 9 16.55 -2.05 -2.58
N GLU A 10 16.26 -3.21 -3.17
CA GLU A 10 16.88 -3.63 -4.42
C GLU A 10 16.30 -2.76 -5.54
N VAL A 11 16.91 -1.59 -5.75
CA VAL A 11 16.54 -0.65 -6.82
C VAL A 11 17.10 -1.18 -8.15
N LYS A 12 16.37 -2.10 -8.78
CA LYS A 12 16.61 -2.48 -10.18
C LYS A 12 15.64 -1.72 -11.08
N SER A 13 16.20 -0.86 -11.93
CA SER A 13 15.57 -0.22 -13.09
C SER A 13 14.34 0.65 -12.83
N GLY A 14 14.54 1.96 -12.57
CA GLY A 14 13.68 3.09 -13.03
C GLY A 14 12.17 3.10 -12.73
N GLU A 15 11.63 2.06 -12.15
CA GLU A 15 10.25 1.83 -11.79
C GLU A 15 10.32 1.47 -10.31
N VAL A 16 9.90 2.39 -9.44
CA VAL A 16 9.86 2.11 -8.00
C VAL A 16 8.81 1.01 -7.82
N VAL A 17 9.24 -0.25 -7.83
CA VAL A 17 8.43 -1.41 -7.48
C VAL A 17 8.16 -1.30 -5.98
N THR A 18 7.21 -0.41 -5.65
CA THR A 18 6.77 -0.18 -4.29
C THR A 18 6.06 -1.44 -3.85
N SER A 19 6.71 -2.19 -2.95
CA SER A 19 6.17 -3.43 -2.38
C SER A 19 4.73 -3.23 -1.97
N LEU A 20 3.84 -4.10 -2.46
CA LEU A 20 2.42 -4.04 -2.11
C LEU A 20 2.24 -4.45 -0.65
N LYS A 21 1.69 -3.54 0.16
CA LYS A 21 1.33 -3.82 1.56
C LYS A 21 -0.18 -4.00 1.67
N GLU A 22 -0.60 -4.87 2.58
CA GLU A 22 -2.02 -5.08 2.88
C GLU A 22 -2.52 -3.97 3.82
N TYR A 23 -3.60 -3.30 3.43
CA TYR A 23 -4.29 -2.29 4.22
C TYR A 23 -5.75 -2.66 4.37
N THR A 24 -6.33 -2.32 5.51
CA THR A 24 -7.77 -2.49 5.76
C THR A 24 -8.47 -1.18 5.47
N LEU A 25 -9.50 -1.23 4.64
CA LEU A 25 -10.27 -0.07 4.27
C LEU A 25 -11.17 0.39 5.43
N LYS A 26 -11.21 1.68 5.68
CA LYS A 26 -12.18 2.33 6.58
C LYS A 26 -13.43 2.76 5.86
N GLU A 27 -13.34 2.98 4.55
CA GLU A 27 -14.43 3.46 3.70
C GLU A 27 -14.52 2.66 2.40
N LYS A 28 -15.66 2.79 1.70
CA LYS A 28 -15.86 2.11 0.42
C LYS A 28 -15.02 2.76 -0.68
N ILE A 29 -14.21 1.97 -1.38
CA ILE A 29 -13.46 2.42 -2.56
C ILE A 29 -13.74 1.53 -3.78
N THR A 30 -13.53 2.07 -4.96
CA THR A 30 -13.44 1.26 -6.18
C THR A 30 -11.98 0.94 -6.44
N TYR A 31 -11.58 -0.31 -6.22
CA TYR A 31 -10.22 -0.79 -6.42
C TYR A 31 -10.18 -1.78 -7.58
N LYS A 32 -9.39 -1.48 -8.62
CA LYS A 32 -9.29 -2.30 -9.86
C LYS A 32 -10.65 -2.61 -10.51
N GLY A 33 -11.59 -1.65 -10.46
CA GLY A 33 -12.94 -1.83 -11.01
C GLY A 33 -13.92 -2.57 -10.10
N GLU A 34 -13.48 -3.05 -8.94
CA GLU A 34 -14.34 -3.71 -7.95
C GLU A 34 -14.62 -2.80 -6.76
N SER A 35 -15.88 -2.71 -6.34
CA SER A 35 -16.26 -2.00 -5.12
C SER A 35 -15.82 -2.80 -3.89
N LYS A 36 -14.88 -2.26 -3.12
CA LYS A 36 -14.45 -2.79 -1.82
C LYS A 36 -15.06 -1.95 -0.72
N GLY A 37 -15.75 -2.61 0.22
CA GLY A 37 -16.36 -1.96 1.37
C GLY A 37 -15.39 -1.69 2.52
N PRO A 38 -15.84 -0.97 3.56
CA PRO A 38 -15.10 -0.85 4.80
C PRO A 38 -14.85 -2.23 5.42
N GLY A 39 -13.69 -2.42 6.05
CA GLY A 39 -13.22 -3.71 6.58
C GLY A 39 -12.58 -4.62 5.53
N ALA A 40 -12.68 -4.31 4.23
CA ALA A 40 -12.04 -5.12 3.21
C ALA A 40 -10.52 -4.86 3.18
N LYS A 41 -9.76 -5.93 2.94
CA LYS A 41 -8.31 -5.89 2.82
C LYS A 41 -7.89 -5.73 1.37
N VAL A 42 -7.02 -4.75 1.10
CA VAL A 42 -6.50 -4.46 -0.24
C VAL A 42 -4.99 -4.35 -0.21
N LYS A 43 -4.35 -4.81 -1.29
CA LYS A 43 -2.90 -4.69 -1.48
C LYS A 43 -2.61 -3.40 -2.23
N LEU A 44 -2.02 -2.42 -1.55
CA LEU A 44 -1.75 -1.10 -2.11
C LEU A 44 -0.25 -0.88 -2.20
N ASN A 45 0.17 -0.23 -3.27
CA ASN A 45 1.51 0.30 -3.37
C ASN A 45 1.63 1.60 -2.54
N ALA A 46 2.85 2.11 -2.31
CA ALA A 46 3.05 3.25 -1.42
C ALA A 46 2.23 4.48 -1.85
N ARG A 47 2.23 4.80 -3.15
CA ARG A 47 1.49 5.93 -3.71
C ARG A 47 -0.04 5.79 -3.55
N GLN A 48 -0.57 4.58 -3.74
CA GLN A 48 -1.99 4.29 -3.57
C GLN A 48 -2.38 4.37 -2.08
N ALA A 49 -1.53 3.83 -1.20
CA ALA A 49 -1.73 3.90 0.23
C ALA A 49 -1.69 5.35 0.73
N GLU A 50 -0.74 6.17 0.29
CA GLU A 50 -0.66 7.59 0.65
C GLU A 50 -1.92 8.35 0.25
N ARG A 51 -2.41 8.15 -0.97
CA ARG A 51 -3.67 8.76 -1.43
C ARG A 51 -4.87 8.36 -0.59
N LEU A 52 -5.01 7.07 -0.28
CA LEU A 52 -6.12 6.55 0.51
C LEU A 52 -6.01 6.96 1.98
N LYS A 53 -4.78 7.09 2.50
CA LYS A 53 -4.51 7.57 3.86
C LYS A 53 -4.84 9.06 4.00
N GLU A 54 -4.42 9.88 3.04
CA GLU A 54 -4.73 11.33 3.00
C GLU A 54 -6.24 11.56 2.90
N SER A 55 -6.94 10.71 2.13
CA SER A 55 -8.40 10.76 2.00
C SER A 55 -9.15 10.09 3.16
N GLY A 56 -8.47 9.52 4.16
CA GLY A 56 -9.10 8.87 5.33
C GLY A 56 -9.71 7.48 5.08
N HIS A 57 -9.51 6.89 3.90
CA HIS A 57 -10.11 5.62 3.49
C HIS A 57 -9.34 4.38 3.99
N ILE A 58 -8.14 4.53 4.57
CA ILE A 58 -7.37 3.50 5.28
C ILE A 58 -6.79 4.02 6.60
#